data_AF-A0A0U3LRP2-F1
#
_entry.id   AF-A0A0U3LRP2-F1
#
_cell.length_a   1.000
_cell.length_b   1.000
_cell.length_c   1.000
_cell.angle_alpha   90.00
_cell.angle_beta   90.00
_cell.angle_gamma   90.00
#
_symmetry.space_group_name_H-M   'P 1'
#
loop_
_entity.id
_entity.type
_entity.pdbx_description
1 polymer ?
#
loop_
_entity_poly.entity_id
_entity_poly.type
_entity_poly.pdbx_seq_one_letter_code
_entity_poly.pdbx_strand_id
1 'polypeptide(L)'
;MAAIANVVVRQQKARGFATVAQFLKTDKTFAFAASDGNDRHKLLKNSSDKVVMASPGMSMAVRAARNALDPNGKDYSNGGYFWDGADIATNYDAHVKVKDGIKFTDPKHNIYNIKETVVPGEEWWLDAKRKPTRLRGKWNYKYESTAAYGGTIFWKYNADFLQATGNKVHK
;
A
#
# COMPACT_ATOMS: atom_id res chain seq x y z
N MET A 1 3.47 -8.92 8.26
CA MET A 1 2.30 -9.72 7.81
C MET A 1 0.96 -9.05 8.15
N ALA A 2 0.68 -8.72 9.42
CA ALA A 2 -0.58 -8.04 9.80
C ALA A 2 -0.81 -6.71 9.05
N ALA A 3 0.20 -5.84 8.99
CA ALA A 3 0.09 -4.56 8.28
C ALA A 3 -0.26 -4.72 6.78
N ILE A 4 0.31 -5.70 6.07
CA ILE A 4 -0.06 -5.98 4.67
C ILE A 4 -1.53 -6.40 4.58
N ALA A 5 -2.01 -7.25 5.49
CA ALA A 5 -3.42 -7.63 5.54
C ALA A 5 -4.33 -6.40 5.77
N ASN A 6 -3.94 -5.47 6.66
CA ASN A 6 -4.66 -4.21 6.85
C ASN A 6 -4.72 -3.39 5.55
N VAL A 7 -3.63 -3.27 4.80
CA VAL A 7 -3.61 -2.56 3.50
C VAL A 7 -4.57 -3.23 2.51
N VAL A 8 -4.54 -4.56 2.38
CA VAL A 8 -5.41 -5.29 1.44
C VAL A 8 -6.88 -5.06 1.75
N VAL A 9 -7.30 -5.16 3.02
CA VAL A 9 -8.68 -4.90 3.44
C VAL A 9 -9.06 -3.43 3.21
N ARG A 10 -8.16 -2.49 3.55
CA ARG A 10 -8.38 -1.06 3.33
C ARG A 10 -8.58 -0.74 1.84
N GLN A 11 -7.77 -1.34 0.97
CA GLN A 11 -7.86 -1.16 -0.49
C GLN A 11 -9.15 -1.77 -1.04
N GLN A 12 -9.53 -2.96 -0.58
CA GLN A 12 -10.83 -3.56 -0.90
C GLN A 12 -11.99 -2.62 -0.55
N LYS A 13 -12.03 -2.09 0.68
CA LYS A 13 -13.08 -1.18 1.15
C LYS A 13 -13.08 0.13 0.36
N ALA A 14 -11.91 0.75 0.20
CA ALA A 14 -11.80 2.05 -0.48
C ALA A 14 -12.18 2.00 -1.96
N ARG A 15 -12.01 0.84 -2.59
CA ARG A 15 -12.41 0.58 -3.99
C ARG A 15 -13.84 0.07 -4.14
N GLY A 16 -14.56 -0.14 -3.04
CA GLY A 16 -15.98 -0.51 -3.03
C GLY A 16 -16.26 -1.97 -3.39
N PHE A 17 -15.28 -2.87 -3.26
CA PHE A 17 -15.52 -4.31 -3.47
C PHE A 17 -16.24 -4.91 -2.27
N ALA A 18 -17.10 -5.91 -2.47
CA ALA A 18 -17.82 -6.55 -1.36
C ALA A 18 -16.90 -7.46 -0.52
N THR A 19 -15.91 -8.09 -1.15
CA THR A 19 -14.99 -9.02 -0.48
C THR A 19 -13.55 -8.84 -0.96
N VAL A 20 -12.59 -9.25 -0.14
CA VAL A 20 -11.16 -9.28 -0.52
C VAL A 20 -10.92 -10.21 -1.71
N ALA A 21 -11.64 -11.34 -1.78
CA ALA A 21 -11.54 -12.27 -2.90
C ALA A 21 -12.00 -11.62 -4.22
N GLN A 22 -13.08 -10.84 -4.20
CA GLN A 22 -13.54 -10.11 -5.38
C GLN A 22 -12.50 -9.06 -5.81
N PHE A 23 -11.98 -8.29 -4.86
CA PHE A 23 -10.93 -7.31 -5.12
C PHE A 23 -9.71 -7.93 -5.80
N LEU A 24 -9.12 -8.98 -5.20
CA LEU A 24 -7.90 -9.61 -5.72
C LEU A 24 -8.13 -10.40 -7.02
N LYS A 25 -9.36 -10.82 -7.30
CA LYS A 25 -9.72 -11.41 -8.60
C LYS A 25 -9.77 -10.35 -9.71
N THR A 26 -10.25 -9.15 -9.40
CA THR A 26 -10.35 -8.02 -10.35
C THR A 26 -9.00 -7.35 -10.56
N ASP A 27 -8.24 -7.09 -9.48
CA ASP A 27 -6.95 -6.41 -9.53
C ASP A 27 -5.82 -7.40 -9.17
N LYS A 28 -5.45 -8.22 -10.16
CA LYS A 28 -4.49 -9.33 -9.97
C LYS A 28 -3.07 -8.85 -9.66
N THR A 29 -2.71 -7.65 -10.10
CA THR A 29 -1.38 -7.08 -9.89
C THR A 29 -1.22 -6.48 -8.48
N PHE A 30 -2.33 -6.28 -7.76
CA PHE A 30 -2.27 -5.73 -6.40
C PHE A 30 -1.55 -6.65 -5.40
N ALA A 31 -1.77 -7.96 -5.51
CA ALA A 31 -1.08 -8.96 -4.70
C ALA A 31 -0.86 -10.22 -5.53
N PHE A 32 0.27 -10.27 -6.25
CA PHE A 32 0.58 -11.36 -7.18
C PHE A 32 0.39 -12.75 -6.59
N ALA A 33 0.82 -12.97 -5.33
CA ALA A 33 0.68 -14.27 -4.65
C ALA A 33 -0.76 -14.82 -4.61
N ALA A 34 -1.78 -13.97 -4.70
CA ALA A 34 -3.18 -14.38 -4.76
C ALA A 34 -3.61 -14.90 -6.15
N SER A 35 -2.82 -14.60 -7.20
CA SER A 35 -3.18 -14.78 -8.61
C SER A 35 -2.16 -15.55 -9.46
N ASP A 36 -0.90 -15.63 -9.04
CA ASP A 36 0.23 -16.19 -9.80
C ASP A 36 0.46 -17.70 -9.55
N GLY A 37 -0.36 -18.30 -8.69
CA GLY A 37 -0.20 -19.69 -8.29
C GLY A 37 0.90 -19.93 -7.26
N ASN A 38 1.27 -18.92 -6.46
CA ASN A 38 2.25 -19.03 -5.38
C ASN A 38 2.03 -20.27 -4.50
N ASP A 39 3.08 -21.06 -4.31
CA ASP A 39 3.00 -22.35 -3.59
C ASP A 39 2.63 -22.18 -2.13
N ARG A 40 3.05 -21.11 -1.46
CA ARG A 40 2.67 -20.85 -0.06
C ARG A 40 1.19 -20.53 0.06
N HIS A 41 0.64 -19.78 -0.91
CA HIS A 41 -0.79 -19.50 -0.95
C HIS A 41 -1.60 -20.77 -1.25
N LYS A 42 -1.16 -21.61 -2.20
CA LYS A 42 -1.77 -22.93 -2.47
C LYS A 42 -1.71 -23.83 -1.24
N LEU A 43 -0.56 -23.91 -0.59
CA LEU A 43 -0.34 -24.71 0.62
C LEU A 43 -1.32 -24.29 1.73
N LEU A 44 -1.44 -22.98 2.00
CA LEU A 44 -2.39 -22.46 2.98
C LEU A 44 -3.83 -22.88 2.65
N LYS A 45 -4.24 -22.72 1.38
CA LYS A 45 -5.60 -23.04 0.94
C LYS A 45 -5.96 -24.52 1.01
N ASN A 46 -4.98 -25.40 0.79
CA ASN A 46 -5.20 -26.84 0.72
C ASN A 46 -4.91 -27.55 2.07
N SER A 47 -4.38 -26.83 3.05
CA SER A 47 -4.09 -27.38 4.38
C SER A 47 -5.34 -27.41 5.24
N SER A 48 -5.47 -28.45 6.08
CA SER A 48 -6.50 -28.47 7.12
C SER A 48 -6.19 -27.47 8.24
N ASP A 49 -7.21 -27.08 9.00
CA ASP A 49 -7.04 -26.16 10.13
C ASP A 49 -5.98 -26.63 11.13
N LYS A 50 -5.91 -27.94 11.40
CA LYS A 50 -4.88 -28.52 12.28
C LYS A 50 -3.47 -28.25 11.76
N VAL A 51 -3.25 -28.42 10.46
CA VAL A 51 -1.95 -28.18 9.81
C VAL A 51 -1.62 -26.69 9.79
N VAL A 52 -2.60 -25.84 9.48
CA VAL A 52 -2.45 -24.38 9.49
C VAL A 52 -2.06 -23.88 10.88
N MET A 53 -2.73 -24.36 11.93
CA MET A 53 -2.49 -23.93 13.30
C MET A 53 -1.15 -24.43 13.86
N ALA A 54 -0.70 -25.61 13.42
CA ALA A 54 0.61 -26.14 13.80
C ALA A 54 1.78 -25.43 13.09
N SER A 55 1.55 -24.82 11.93
CA SER A 55 2.58 -24.07 11.19
C SER A 55 2.65 -22.62 11.68
N PRO A 56 3.80 -22.14 12.23
CA PRO A 56 3.92 -20.77 12.71
C PRO A 56 3.60 -19.73 11.64
N GLY A 57 4.09 -19.93 10.41
CA GLY A 57 3.87 -19.00 9.30
C GLY A 57 2.42 -18.93 8.83
N MET A 58 1.77 -20.09 8.65
CA MET A 58 0.36 -20.13 8.22
C MET A 58 -0.58 -19.62 9.31
N SER A 59 -0.37 -20.03 10.56
CA SER A 59 -1.13 -19.54 11.72
C SER A 59 -0.98 -18.03 11.89
N MET A 60 0.22 -17.47 11.71
CA MET A 60 0.44 -16.02 11.68
C MET A 60 -0.32 -15.34 10.54
N ALA A 61 -0.37 -15.92 9.34
CA ALA A 61 -1.11 -15.36 8.21
C ALA A 61 -2.61 -15.31 8.49
N VAL A 62 -3.18 -16.38 9.06
CA VAL A 62 -4.59 -16.42 9.44
C VAL A 62 -4.90 -15.40 10.55
N ARG A 63 -4.06 -15.30 11.58
CA ARG A 63 -4.23 -14.30 12.65
C ARG A 63 -4.16 -12.87 12.11
N ALA A 64 -3.22 -12.60 11.20
CA ALA A 64 -3.10 -11.32 10.52
C ALA A 64 -4.36 -10.97 9.73
N ALA A 65 -4.89 -11.93 8.95
CA ALA A 65 -6.11 -11.73 8.18
C ALA A 65 -7.34 -11.50 9.09
N ARG A 66 -7.48 -12.28 10.17
CA ARG A 66 -8.56 -12.09 11.17
C ARG A 66 -8.50 -10.70 11.78
N ASN A 67 -7.33 -10.25 12.23
CA ASN A 67 -7.15 -8.88 12.75
C ASN A 67 -7.55 -7.83 11.71
N ALA A 68 -7.16 -7.98 10.44
CA ALA A 68 -7.48 -6.97 9.43
C ALA A 68 -8.98 -6.91 9.06
N LEU A 69 -9.68 -8.02 9.18
CA LEU A 69 -11.12 -8.13 8.89
C LEU A 69 -12.00 -7.71 10.09
N ASP A 70 -11.49 -7.84 11.31
CA ASP A 70 -12.17 -7.43 12.54
C ASP A 70 -12.38 -5.90 12.57
N PRO A 71 -13.61 -5.40 12.75
CA PRO A 71 -13.88 -3.97 12.94
C PRO A 71 -13.10 -3.32 14.09
N ASN A 72 -12.74 -4.09 15.13
CA ASN A 72 -11.96 -3.65 16.29
C ASN A 72 -10.48 -4.06 16.19
N GLY A 73 -10.07 -4.64 15.06
CA GLY A 73 -8.71 -5.03 14.83
C GLY A 73 -7.75 -3.84 14.79
N LYS A 74 -6.52 -4.06 15.24
CA LYS A 74 -5.50 -3.01 15.20
C LYS A 74 -5.03 -2.77 13.78
N ASP A 75 -5.00 -1.52 13.36
CA ASP A 75 -4.36 -1.16 12.09
C ASP A 75 -2.84 -1.06 12.24
N TYR A 76 -2.14 -2.12 11.83
CA TYR A 76 -0.69 -2.12 11.84
C TYR A 76 -0.09 -1.39 10.64
N SER A 77 -0.83 -1.07 9.58
CA SER A 77 -0.29 -0.22 8.50
C SER A 77 -0.38 1.26 8.83
N ASN A 78 -1.00 1.63 9.96
CA ASN A 78 -1.14 3.00 10.45
C ASN A 78 -1.66 3.97 9.36
N GLY A 79 -2.71 3.57 8.64
CA GLY A 79 -3.25 4.38 7.56
C GLY A 79 -2.70 4.07 6.16
N GLY A 80 -1.68 3.22 6.03
CA GLY A 80 -1.06 2.91 4.75
C GLY A 80 -2.02 2.27 3.74
N TYR A 81 -1.96 2.73 2.49
CA TYR A 81 -2.69 2.21 1.31
C TYR A 81 -1.82 1.39 0.37
N PHE A 82 -0.51 1.49 0.52
CA PHE A 82 0.49 0.82 -0.31
C PHE A 82 1.61 0.27 0.57
N TRP A 83 2.41 -0.63 0.03
CA TRP A 83 3.65 -1.08 0.65
C TRP A 83 4.73 -1.28 -0.40
N ASP A 84 5.98 -1.26 0.05
CA ASP A 84 7.13 -1.70 -0.74
C ASP A 84 8.03 -2.61 0.11
N GLY A 85 8.66 -3.57 -0.56
CA GLY A 85 9.67 -4.45 0.03
C GLY A 85 11.07 -3.92 -0.23
N ALA A 86 12.05 -4.82 -0.30
CA ALA A 86 13.45 -4.45 -0.53
C ALA A 86 13.70 -3.88 -1.93
N ASP A 87 12.78 -4.07 -2.87
CA ASP A 87 12.86 -3.61 -4.25
C ASP A 87 12.89 -2.09 -4.37
N ILE A 88 12.31 -1.35 -3.42
CA ILE A 88 12.46 0.11 -3.36
C ILE A 88 13.91 0.56 -3.16
N ALA A 89 14.74 -0.28 -2.55
CA ALA A 89 16.16 0.00 -2.33
C ALA A 89 17.04 -0.58 -3.43
N THR A 90 16.80 -1.82 -3.85
CA THR A 90 17.62 -2.47 -4.89
C THR A 90 17.38 -1.93 -6.29
N ASN A 91 16.21 -1.32 -6.54
CA ASN A 91 15.84 -0.70 -7.81
C ASN A 91 15.54 0.80 -7.67
N TYR A 92 16.20 1.47 -6.71
CA TYR A 92 15.85 2.81 -6.23
C TYR A 92 15.59 3.83 -7.35
N ASP A 93 16.53 4.05 -8.27
CA ASP A 93 16.41 5.08 -9.31
C ASP A 93 15.27 4.82 -10.32
N ALA A 94 14.93 3.55 -10.53
CA ALA A 94 13.84 3.17 -11.43
C ALA A 94 12.50 2.98 -10.72
N HIS A 95 12.48 2.92 -9.39
CA HIS A 95 11.30 2.63 -8.59
C HIS A 95 10.26 3.74 -8.71
N VAL A 96 9.03 3.40 -9.08
CA VAL A 96 7.97 4.37 -9.43
C VAL A 96 7.70 5.35 -8.30
N LYS A 97 7.60 4.88 -7.04
CA LYS A 97 7.33 5.79 -5.91
C LYS A 97 8.48 6.75 -5.64
N VAL A 98 9.73 6.31 -5.84
CA VAL A 98 10.92 7.16 -5.69
C VAL A 98 10.91 8.28 -6.73
N LYS A 99 10.56 7.95 -7.98
CA LYS A 99 10.38 8.92 -9.08
C LYS A 99 9.23 9.91 -8.85
N ASP A 100 8.25 9.52 -8.05
CA ASP A 100 7.08 10.33 -7.70
C ASP A 100 7.26 11.16 -6.41
N GLY A 101 8.38 10.99 -5.71
CA GLY A 101 8.66 11.66 -4.44
C GLY A 101 8.19 10.82 -3.24
N ILE A 102 9.13 10.48 -2.36
CA ILE A 102 8.88 9.80 -1.09
C ILE A 102 9.39 10.62 0.10
N LYS A 103 8.64 10.55 1.21
CA LYS A 103 9.03 11.10 2.51
C LYS A 103 8.81 10.10 3.64
N PHE A 104 9.77 9.99 4.55
CA PHE A 104 9.61 9.27 5.81
C PHE A 104 9.06 10.20 6.89
N THR A 105 7.92 9.84 7.48
CA THR A 105 7.30 10.62 8.58
C THR A 105 7.94 10.35 9.94
N ASP A 106 8.58 9.19 10.09
CA ASP A 106 9.41 8.81 11.23
C ASP A 106 10.71 8.20 10.67
N PRO A 107 11.90 8.61 11.15
CA PRO A 107 13.18 8.01 10.75
C PRO A 107 13.21 6.48 10.87
N LYS A 108 12.50 5.88 11.83
CA LYS A 108 12.39 4.43 12.01
C LYS A 108 11.69 3.73 10.85
N HIS A 109 10.93 4.46 10.02
CA HIS A 109 10.32 3.90 8.83
C HIS A 109 11.33 3.68 7.71
N ASN A 110 12.50 4.33 7.75
CA ASN A 110 13.55 4.18 6.74
C ASN A 110 14.43 2.94 7.01
N ILE A 111 13.80 1.76 7.01
CA ILE A 111 14.45 0.48 7.32
C ILE A 111 15.48 0.03 6.27
N TYR A 112 15.54 0.71 5.13
CA TYR A 112 16.49 0.44 4.05
C TYR A 112 17.56 1.52 3.90
N ASN A 113 17.55 2.55 4.75
CA ASN A 113 18.50 3.68 4.69
C ASN A 113 18.58 4.31 3.29
N ILE A 114 17.45 4.44 2.61
CA ILE A 114 17.36 5.10 1.30
C ILE A 114 17.13 6.60 1.45
N LYS A 115 17.50 7.37 0.43
CA LYS A 115 17.28 8.82 0.44
C LYS A 115 15.79 9.13 0.22
N GLU A 116 15.32 10.23 0.81
CA GLU A 116 14.04 10.83 0.42
C GLU A 116 14.17 11.49 -0.95
N THR A 117 13.06 11.62 -1.67
CA THR A 117 13.03 12.34 -2.95
C THR A 117 11.99 13.46 -2.92
N VAL A 118 12.43 14.65 -3.34
CA VAL A 118 11.58 15.81 -3.55
C VAL A 118 11.31 15.92 -5.04
N VAL A 119 10.08 15.66 -5.44
CA VAL A 119 9.60 15.73 -6.81
C VAL A 119 8.39 16.66 -6.82
N PRO A 120 8.62 17.97 -6.96
CA PRO A 120 7.54 18.94 -6.93
C PRO A 120 6.58 18.75 -8.09
N GLY A 121 5.29 18.94 -7.82
CA GLY A 121 4.25 18.95 -8.83
C GLY A 121 3.20 19.99 -8.52
N GLU A 122 2.40 20.31 -9.54
CA GLU A 122 1.31 21.25 -9.46
C GLU A 122 0.13 20.80 -10.31
N GLU A 123 -1.08 21.13 -9.87
CA GLU A 123 -2.32 20.84 -10.59
C GLU A 123 -3.03 22.16 -10.90
N TRP A 124 -3.63 22.27 -12.08
CA TRP A 124 -4.33 23.48 -12.53
C TRP A 124 -5.77 23.16 -12.90
N TRP A 125 -6.68 24.10 -12.61
CA TRP A 125 -7.97 24.13 -13.26
C TRP A 125 -7.81 24.48 -14.73
N LEU A 126 -8.48 23.74 -15.60
CA LEU A 126 -8.43 23.94 -17.04
C LEU A 126 -9.73 24.53 -17.57
N ASP A 127 -9.64 25.41 -18.57
CA ASP A 127 -10.81 25.86 -19.33
C ASP A 127 -11.33 24.77 -20.29
N ALA A 128 -12.42 25.07 -21.01
CA ALA A 128 -12.98 24.15 -22.01
C ALA A 128 -12.02 23.80 -23.16
N LYS A 129 -10.94 24.58 -23.36
CA LYS A 129 -9.88 24.36 -24.35
C LYS A 129 -8.62 23.71 -23.74
N ARG A 130 -8.73 23.19 -22.51
CA ARG A 130 -7.63 22.58 -21.74
C ARG A 130 -6.47 23.52 -21.41
N LYS A 131 -6.70 24.84 -21.40
CA LYS A 131 -5.68 25.81 -20.99
C LYS A 131 -5.72 26.03 -19.47
N PRO A 132 -4.57 26.13 -18.79
CA PRO A 132 -4.51 26.45 -17.37
C PRO A 132 -5.16 27.81 -17.08
N THR A 133 -6.01 27.85 -16.06
CA THR A 133 -6.73 29.07 -15.64
C THR A 133 -6.35 29.49 -14.23
N ARG A 134 -6.37 28.56 -13.27
CA ARG A 134 -6.06 28.82 -11.87
C ARG A 134 -5.34 27.63 -11.26
N LEU A 135 -4.24 27.91 -10.56
CA LEU A 135 -3.50 26.90 -9.80
C LEU A 135 -4.42 26.32 -8.73
N ARG A 136 -4.54 25.00 -8.72
CA ARG A 136 -5.37 24.26 -7.77
C ARG A 136 -4.59 23.87 -6.52
N GLY A 137 -3.32 23.50 -6.68
CA GLY A 137 -2.44 23.19 -5.57
C GLY A 137 -1.06 22.72 -6.03
N LYS A 138 -0.15 22.60 -5.07
CA LYS A 138 1.24 22.16 -5.25
C LYS A 138 1.58 21.11 -4.21
N TRP A 139 2.53 20.24 -4.52
CA TRP A 139 3.09 19.27 -3.57
C TRP A 139 4.58 19.09 -3.85
N ASN A 140 5.32 18.58 -2.87
CA ASN A 140 6.76 18.32 -2.99
C ASN A 140 7.10 16.82 -3.14
N TYR A 141 6.18 15.95 -2.77
CA TYR A 141 6.30 14.49 -2.86
C TYR A 141 4.90 13.88 -2.83
N LYS A 142 4.71 12.73 -3.46
CA LYS A 142 3.40 12.06 -3.48
C LYS A 142 3.19 11.11 -2.31
N TYR A 143 4.24 10.45 -1.82
CA TYR A 143 4.10 9.38 -0.83
C TYR A 143 4.75 9.74 0.51
N GLU A 144 4.05 9.43 1.59
CA GLU A 144 4.59 9.52 2.94
C GLU A 144 4.46 8.19 3.69
N SER A 145 5.50 7.83 4.45
CA SER A 145 5.51 6.59 5.19
C SER A 145 4.52 6.65 6.36
N THR A 146 4.02 5.48 6.75
CA THR A 146 3.00 5.33 7.80
C THR A 146 3.43 4.37 8.88
N ALA A 147 4.14 3.31 8.49
CA ALA A 147 4.79 2.35 9.36
C ALA A 147 5.91 1.61 8.60
N ALA A 148 6.74 0.85 9.32
CA ALA A 148 7.64 -0.13 8.71
C ALA A 148 7.84 -1.35 9.63
N TYR A 149 7.84 -2.56 9.04
CA TYR A 149 8.02 -3.81 9.77
C TYR A 149 8.65 -4.89 8.89
N GLY A 150 9.62 -5.65 9.44
CA GLY A 150 10.07 -6.93 8.88
C GLY A 150 10.46 -6.90 7.40
N GLY A 151 11.04 -5.80 6.92
CA GLY A 151 11.37 -5.61 5.50
C GLY A 151 10.20 -5.11 4.66
N THR A 152 9.32 -4.28 5.21
CA THR A 152 8.24 -3.64 4.46
C THR A 152 8.03 -2.23 4.98
N ILE A 153 7.94 -1.26 4.06
CA ILE A 153 7.54 0.12 4.37
C ILE A 153 6.11 0.30 3.86
N PHE A 154 5.27 0.97 4.66
CA PHE A 154 3.89 1.26 4.33
C PHE A 154 3.72 2.73 3.98
N TRP A 155 2.95 3.02 2.95
CA TRP A 155 2.81 4.36 2.39
C TRP A 155 1.35 4.76 2.23
N LYS A 156 1.10 6.06 2.29
CA LYS A 156 -0.13 6.68 1.81
C LYS A 156 0.23 7.90 0.96
N TYR A 157 -0.76 8.43 0.23
CA TYR A 157 -0.57 9.71 -0.44
C TYR A 157 -0.47 10.85 0.58
N ASN A 158 0.42 11.79 0.30
CA ASN A 158 0.54 13.05 1.02
C ASN A 158 -0.74 13.90 0.81
N ALA A 159 -1.11 14.66 1.85
CA ALA A 159 -2.33 15.45 1.87
C ALA A 159 -2.36 16.55 0.79
N ASP A 160 -1.23 17.23 0.54
CA ASP A 160 -1.14 18.32 -0.43
C ASP A 160 -1.37 17.80 -1.85
N PHE A 161 -0.79 16.63 -2.18
CA PHE A 161 -1.03 15.96 -3.46
C PHE A 161 -2.52 15.61 -3.64
N LEU A 162 -3.16 15.05 -2.61
CA LEU A 162 -4.58 14.70 -2.66
C LEU A 162 -5.48 15.94 -2.80
N GLN A 163 -5.19 17.01 -2.05
CA GLN A 163 -5.94 18.26 -2.13
C GLN A 163 -5.79 18.91 -3.51
N ALA A 164 -4.56 18.96 -4.03
CA ALA A 164 -4.25 19.55 -5.32
C ALA A 164 -4.91 18.78 -6.47
N THR A 165 -4.87 17.45 -6.45
CA THR A 165 -5.34 16.62 -7.58
C THR A 165 -6.77 16.13 -7.46
N GLY A 166 -7.31 16.04 -6.24
CA GLY A 166 -8.56 15.33 -5.97
C GLY A 166 -8.43 13.83 -6.24
N ASN A 167 -7.20 13.31 -6.28
CA ASN A 167 -6.98 11.89 -6.45
C ASN A 167 -7.64 11.12 -5.29
N LYS A 168 -7.98 9.87 -5.55
CA LYS A 168 -8.44 8.97 -4.50
C LYS A 168 -7.22 8.51 -3.69
N VAL A 169 -7.37 8.42 -2.37
CA VAL A 169 -6.33 7.92 -1.43
C VAL A 169 -5.75 6.53 -1.76
N HIS A 170 -6.38 5.80 -2.68
CA HIS A 170 -6.17 4.39 -2.94
C HIS A 170 -5.79 4.05 -4.40
N LYS A 171 -5.66 5.07 -5.27
CA LYS A 171 -5.44 4.91 -6.71
C LYS A 171 -4.09 5.45 -7.16
#